data_AF-A0A9P2MST7-F1
#
_entry.id   AF-A0A9P2MST7-F1
#
_cell.length_a   1.000
_cell.length_b   1.000
_cell.length_c   1.000
_cell.angle_alpha   90.00
_cell.angle_beta   90.00
_cell.angle_gamma   90.00
#
_symmetry.space_group_name_H-M   'P 1'
#
loop_
_entity.id
_entity.type
_entity.pdbx_description
1 polymer ?
#
loop_
_entity_poly.entity_id
_entity_poly.type
_entity_poly.pdbx_seq_one_letter_code
_entity_poly.pdbx_strand_id
1 'polypeptide(L)'
;MDVFLPEVGFLALLLSLGVNVLTPLTAFAGVRLRWPAMMRLTCIGILAQFALLLLAFGVLTYCFLISDFSVIYVAQHSYSLLSWELKLAAVWGGHEGSLLLWVLLLSAWSALFAWHYRQQTDPLFPLTLAVLSLMLAALLLFVVLWSDPFVRIFPPAIEGRDLNPMLQHPGLIFHPPLLYLGYGGLMVAASVALASLLRGEFDGACARICWRWALPGWSALTAGIILGSWWAYCELGWGGWWFWDPVENASLLPWLSATALLHSLSLTRQREIFRHWSLLLAIVTLMLSLLGTLIVRSGILVSVHAFALDNVRAVPLFSLFALISLASLALYGWRARDGGAVVRFSGLSREMLILATLLLFCAVLLIVLVGTLYPMIYGLLGWGRLSVGAPYFNRATLPFGLLMLVVIVLATFVSGKRVQLPALVAHAGVLLFAAGIVVSSVSRQEISLNLQPGQQVTLAGYTFRFERLDLQAKGNYTSEKAIVALFDHQQRIGELMPERRFYEARRQQMMEPSIRWNGIHDWYAVMGEKTGADRYAFRLYVQSGVRWIWGGGLLMIAGALLSGWRGRKRDE
;
A
#
# COMPACT_ATOMS: atom_id res chain seq x y z
N MET A 1 -15.86 -33.84 7.41
CA MET A 1 -15.38 -33.05 6.24
C MET A 1 -14.29 -32.06 6.66
N ASP A 2 -14.25 -31.62 7.91
CA ASP A 2 -13.32 -30.58 8.39
C ASP A 2 -11.83 -30.94 8.28
N VAL A 3 -11.47 -32.22 8.37
CA VAL A 3 -10.06 -32.67 8.30
C VAL A 3 -9.38 -32.36 6.96
N PHE A 4 -10.14 -32.35 5.86
CA PHE A 4 -9.62 -32.19 4.49
C PHE A 4 -9.81 -30.78 3.92
N LEU A 5 -10.28 -29.82 4.73
CA LEU A 5 -10.56 -28.47 4.26
C LEU A 5 -9.30 -27.77 3.73
N PRO A 6 -8.14 -27.81 4.43
CA PRO A 6 -6.90 -27.20 3.92
C PRO A 6 -6.48 -27.74 2.55
N GLU A 7 -6.64 -29.04 2.30
CA GLU A 7 -6.32 -29.69 1.03
C GLU A 7 -7.23 -29.20 -0.10
N VAL A 8 -8.50 -28.91 0.17
CA VAL A 8 -9.40 -28.26 -0.80
C VAL A 8 -8.92 -26.86 -1.14
N GLY A 9 -8.46 -26.10 -0.14
CA GLY A 9 -7.87 -24.79 -0.34
C GLY A 9 -6.64 -24.84 -1.25
N PHE A 10 -5.73 -25.78 -0.99
CA PHE A 10 -4.54 -25.99 -1.80
C PHE A 10 -4.87 -26.45 -3.23
N LEU A 11 -5.82 -27.38 -3.40
CA LEU A 11 -6.27 -27.81 -4.71
C LEU A 11 -6.87 -26.66 -5.53
N ALA A 12 -7.62 -25.76 -4.89
CA ALA A 12 -8.15 -24.56 -5.53
C ALA A 12 -7.03 -23.63 -6.04
N LEU A 13 -5.91 -23.51 -5.30
CA LEU A 13 -4.73 -22.78 -5.77
C LEU A 13 -4.10 -23.42 -7.02
N LEU A 14 -3.93 -24.74 -7.02
CA LEU A 14 -3.38 -25.48 -8.16
C LEU A 14 -4.25 -25.34 -9.41
N LEU A 15 -5.57 -25.47 -9.25
CA LEU A 15 -6.52 -25.28 -10.34
C LEU A 15 -6.49 -23.84 -10.86
N SER A 16 -6.42 -22.85 -9.97
CA SER A 16 -6.31 -21.44 -10.37
C SER A 16 -5.03 -21.15 -11.14
N LEU A 17 -3.90 -21.74 -10.72
CA LEU A 17 -2.64 -21.68 -11.45
C LEU A 17 -2.79 -22.28 -12.86
N GLY A 18 -3.40 -23.46 -12.98
CA GLY A 18 -3.68 -24.09 -14.28
C GLY A 18 -4.53 -23.22 -15.20
N VAL A 19 -5.61 -22.63 -14.67
CA VAL A 19 -6.46 -21.70 -15.43
C VAL A 19 -5.68 -20.47 -15.90
N ASN A 20 -4.79 -19.92 -15.06
CA ASN A 20 -3.98 -18.77 -15.41
C ASN A 20 -2.87 -19.07 -16.43
N VAL A 21 -2.41 -20.32 -16.53
CA VAL A 21 -1.49 -20.74 -17.59
C VAL A 21 -2.22 -20.94 -18.92
N LEU A 22 -3.46 -21.44 -18.90
CA LEU A 22 -4.24 -21.74 -20.10
C LEU A 22 -4.94 -20.51 -20.70
N THR A 23 -5.39 -19.56 -19.88
CA THR A 23 -6.15 -18.37 -20.32
C THR A 23 -5.41 -17.48 -21.33
N PRO A 24 -4.08 -17.24 -21.20
CA PRO A 24 -3.32 -16.52 -22.22
C PRO A 24 -3.34 -17.23 -23.58
N LEU A 25 -3.28 -18.56 -23.62
CA LEU A 25 -3.30 -19.33 -24.86
C LEU A 25 -4.61 -19.11 -25.62
N THR A 26 -5.74 -19.11 -24.90
CA THR A 26 -7.06 -18.88 -25.52
C THR A 26 -7.18 -17.44 -26.03
N ALA A 27 -6.60 -16.47 -25.33
CA ALA A 27 -6.58 -15.08 -25.76
C ALA A 27 -5.76 -14.88 -27.04
N PHE A 28 -4.52 -15.39 -27.08
CA PHE A 28 -3.65 -15.25 -28.25
C PHE A 28 -4.20 -16.00 -29.46
N ALA A 29 -4.70 -17.22 -29.27
CA ALA A 29 -5.34 -17.98 -30.35
C ALA A 29 -6.62 -17.30 -30.84
N GLY A 30 -7.48 -16.81 -29.93
CA GLY A 30 -8.70 -16.08 -30.28
C GLY A 30 -8.44 -14.81 -31.09
N VAL A 31 -7.41 -14.03 -30.71
CA VAL A 31 -7.00 -12.83 -31.45
C VAL A 31 -6.42 -13.19 -32.81
N ARG A 32 -5.52 -14.18 -32.88
CA ARG A 32 -4.86 -14.59 -34.14
C ARG A 32 -5.84 -15.19 -35.14
N LEU A 33 -6.76 -16.03 -34.68
CA LEU A 33 -7.78 -16.70 -35.50
C LEU A 33 -9.02 -15.82 -35.72
N ARG A 34 -9.09 -14.63 -35.10
CA ARG A 34 -10.27 -13.75 -35.08
C ARG A 34 -11.54 -14.49 -34.66
N TRP A 35 -11.44 -15.34 -33.64
CA TRP A 35 -12.55 -16.19 -33.17
C TRP A 35 -13.17 -15.64 -31.88
N PRO A 36 -14.36 -15.00 -31.94
CA PRO A 36 -14.94 -14.33 -30.76
C PRO A 36 -15.30 -15.29 -29.62
N ALA A 37 -15.59 -16.57 -29.91
CA ALA A 37 -15.89 -17.55 -28.87
C ALA A 37 -14.65 -17.87 -28.01
N MET A 38 -13.46 -17.96 -28.60
CA MET A 38 -12.21 -18.13 -27.84
C MET A 38 -11.89 -16.89 -26.99
N MET A 39 -12.19 -15.69 -27.49
CA MET A 39 -12.03 -14.47 -26.71
C MET A 39 -13.00 -14.43 -25.51
N ARG A 40 -14.22 -14.95 -25.66
CA ARG A 40 -15.15 -15.14 -24.52
C ARG A 40 -14.66 -16.18 -23.53
N LEU A 41 -13.99 -17.24 -24.00
CA LEU A 41 -13.39 -18.24 -23.12
C LEU A 41 -12.33 -17.64 -22.20
N THR A 42 -11.56 -16.64 -22.68
CA THR A 42 -10.63 -15.87 -21.83
C THR A 42 -11.36 -15.19 -20.66
N CYS A 43 -12.54 -14.59 -20.91
CA CYS A 43 -13.32 -13.98 -19.83
C CYS A 43 -13.81 -15.02 -18.81
N ILE A 44 -14.27 -16.18 -19.29
CA ILE A 44 -14.69 -17.28 -18.42
C ILE A 44 -13.53 -17.79 -17.57
N GLY A 45 -12.34 -17.97 -18.16
CA GLY A 45 -11.13 -18.35 -17.43
C GLY A 45 -10.80 -17.37 -16.31
N ILE A 46 -10.87 -16.06 -16.58
CA ILE A 46 -10.64 -15.03 -15.56
C ILE A 46 -11.67 -15.03 -14.43
N LEU A 47 -12.94 -15.34 -14.72
CA LEU A 47 -13.97 -15.47 -13.67
C LEU A 47 -13.80 -16.76 -12.86
N ALA A 48 -13.43 -17.87 -13.53
CA ALA A 48 -13.18 -19.15 -12.88
C ALA A 48 -11.98 -19.07 -11.92
N GLN A 49 -10.87 -18.46 -12.35
CA GLN A 49 -9.70 -18.29 -11.48
C GLN A 49 -9.98 -17.37 -10.27
N PHE A 50 -10.81 -16.33 -10.42
CA PHE A 50 -11.26 -15.53 -9.27
C PHE A 50 -12.09 -16.37 -8.29
N ALA A 51 -13.04 -17.17 -8.78
CA ALA A 51 -13.86 -18.03 -7.94
C ALA A 51 -13.01 -19.07 -7.16
N LEU A 52 -11.99 -19.64 -7.82
CA LEU A 52 -11.06 -20.58 -7.18
C LEU A 52 -10.19 -19.92 -6.10
N LEU A 53 -9.69 -18.71 -6.35
CA LEU A 53 -8.92 -17.97 -5.33
C LEU A 53 -9.80 -17.51 -4.17
N LEU A 54 -11.04 -17.12 -4.44
CA LEU A 54 -12.02 -16.80 -3.41
C LEU A 54 -12.33 -18.02 -2.54
N LEU A 55 -12.46 -19.21 -3.14
CA LEU A 55 -12.61 -20.46 -2.42
C LEU A 55 -11.38 -20.76 -1.54
N ALA A 56 -10.17 -20.69 -2.08
CA ALA A 56 -8.94 -20.91 -1.32
C ALA A 56 -8.85 -19.94 -0.11
N PHE A 57 -9.06 -18.65 -0.34
CA PHE A 57 -9.03 -17.66 0.73
C PHE A 57 -10.14 -17.87 1.77
N GLY A 58 -11.35 -18.26 1.33
CA GLY A 58 -12.47 -18.58 2.21
C GLY A 58 -12.19 -19.78 3.10
N VAL A 59 -11.56 -20.82 2.55
CA VAL A 59 -11.09 -22.00 3.30
C VAL A 59 -10.06 -21.59 4.35
N LEU A 60 -9.03 -20.82 3.97
CA LEU A 60 -8.01 -20.36 4.91
C LEU A 60 -8.64 -19.52 6.04
N THR A 61 -9.53 -18.60 5.68
CA THR A 61 -10.28 -17.78 6.64
C THR A 61 -11.06 -18.64 7.63
N TYR A 62 -11.74 -19.68 7.14
CA TYR A 62 -12.46 -20.59 8.01
C TYR A 62 -11.52 -21.30 8.99
N CYS A 63 -10.37 -21.80 8.53
CA CYS A 63 -9.35 -22.42 9.40
C CYS A 63 -8.89 -21.47 10.53
N PHE A 64 -8.70 -20.17 10.24
CA PHE A 64 -8.39 -19.18 11.28
C PHE A 64 -9.54 -18.99 12.29
N LEU A 65 -10.78 -18.89 11.81
CA LEU A 65 -11.94 -18.65 12.67
C LEU A 65 -12.20 -19.81 13.64
N ILE A 66 -12.03 -21.06 13.19
CA ILE A 66 -12.17 -22.25 14.03
C ILE A 66 -10.89 -22.62 14.80
N SER A 67 -9.82 -21.84 14.64
CA SER A 67 -8.51 -22.10 15.26
C SER A 67 -7.97 -23.50 14.94
N ASP A 68 -7.99 -23.89 13.65
CA ASP A 68 -7.41 -25.15 13.19
C ASP A 68 -5.87 -25.10 13.22
N PHE A 69 -5.31 -25.46 14.37
CA PHE A 69 -3.87 -25.51 14.61
C PHE A 69 -3.17 -26.72 13.98
N SER A 70 -3.85 -27.50 13.15
CA SER A 70 -3.20 -28.48 12.27
C SER A 70 -2.60 -27.83 11.01
N VAL A 71 -2.99 -26.59 10.69
CA VAL A 71 -2.38 -25.76 9.64
C VAL A 71 -1.28 -24.90 10.24
N ILE A 72 -0.05 -25.00 9.72
CA ILE A 72 1.13 -24.33 10.29
C ILE A 72 0.94 -22.82 10.39
N TYR A 73 0.33 -22.23 9.35
CA TYR A 73 0.14 -20.80 9.25
C TYR A 73 -0.84 -20.29 10.31
N VAL A 74 -1.93 -21.02 10.56
CA VAL A 74 -2.89 -20.71 11.63
C VAL A 74 -2.21 -20.84 13.00
N ALA A 75 -1.45 -21.91 13.23
CA ALA A 75 -0.72 -22.13 14.48
C ALA A 75 0.34 -21.05 14.75
N GLN A 76 0.92 -20.42 13.72
CA GLN A 76 1.94 -19.39 13.86
C GLN A 76 1.37 -17.98 14.06
N HIS A 77 0.14 -17.71 13.63
CA HIS A 77 -0.43 -16.36 13.54
C HIS A 77 -1.78 -16.18 14.24
N SER A 78 -2.32 -17.20 14.91
CA SER A 78 -3.59 -17.12 15.63
C SER A 78 -3.47 -17.64 17.07
N TYR A 79 -4.48 -17.36 17.88
CA TYR A 79 -4.66 -17.85 19.24
C TYR A 79 -6.15 -18.09 19.51
N SER A 80 -6.49 -19.10 20.29
CA SER A 80 -7.89 -19.51 20.51
C SER A 80 -8.76 -18.38 21.07
N LEU A 81 -8.23 -17.58 22.00
CA LEU A 81 -8.92 -16.47 22.66
C LEU A 81 -8.83 -15.13 21.90
N LEU A 82 -8.20 -15.11 20.72
CA LEU A 82 -8.15 -13.92 19.88
C LEU A 82 -9.59 -13.56 19.44
N SER A 83 -9.92 -12.26 19.41
CA SER A 83 -11.24 -11.83 18.93
C SER A 83 -11.44 -12.24 17.47
N TRP A 84 -12.69 -12.45 17.04
CA TRP A 84 -12.96 -12.92 15.68
C TRP A 84 -12.48 -11.91 14.62
N GLU A 85 -12.51 -10.61 14.90
CA GLU A 85 -12.01 -9.55 14.02
C GLU A 85 -10.50 -9.67 13.82
N LEU A 86 -9.77 -9.94 14.89
CA LEU A 86 -8.33 -10.13 14.85
C LEU A 86 -7.96 -11.50 14.23
N LYS A 87 -8.79 -12.55 14.41
CA LYS A 87 -8.63 -13.82 13.69
C LYS A 87 -8.80 -13.64 12.19
N LEU A 88 -9.77 -12.84 11.76
CA LEU A 88 -9.93 -12.47 10.35
C LEU A 88 -8.71 -11.68 9.86
N ALA A 89 -8.27 -10.67 10.59
CA ALA A 89 -7.08 -9.89 10.23
C ALA A 89 -5.81 -10.75 10.14
N ALA A 90 -5.68 -11.74 11.03
CA ALA A 90 -4.56 -12.66 11.08
C ALA A 90 -4.41 -13.51 9.81
N VAL A 91 -5.49 -13.71 9.04
CA VAL A 91 -5.46 -14.38 7.72
C VAL A 91 -4.46 -13.72 6.78
N TRP A 92 -4.22 -12.41 6.89
CA TRP A 92 -3.19 -11.70 6.13
C TRP A 92 -2.13 -11.02 7.03
N GLY A 93 -2.05 -11.42 8.30
CA GLY A 93 -1.09 -10.92 9.29
C GLY A 93 0.31 -11.52 9.15
N GLY A 94 0.52 -12.40 8.17
CA GLY A 94 1.80 -13.04 7.88
C GLY A 94 2.09 -13.12 6.37
N HIS A 95 3.21 -13.75 6.02
CA HIS A 95 3.70 -13.77 4.64
C HIS A 95 2.76 -14.50 3.67
N GLU A 96 2.41 -15.75 3.97
CA GLU A 96 1.66 -16.66 3.08
C GLU A 96 0.26 -16.13 2.82
N GLY A 97 -0.45 -15.77 3.88
CA GLY A 97 -1.80 -15.25 3.82
C GLY A 97 -1.90 -13.85 3.19
N SER A 98 -0.92 -12.96 3.42
CA SER A 98 -0.88 -11.66 2.74
C SER A 98 -0.60 -11.80 1.24
N LEU A 99 0.17 -12.81 0.82
CA LEU A 99 0.37 -13.14 -0.59
C LEU A 99 -0.91 -13.69 -1.22
N LEU A 100 -1.62 -14.55 -0.51
CA LEU A 100 -2.91 -15.06 -0.97
C LEU A 100 -3.94 -13.92 -1.13
N LEU A 101 -4.00 -13.00 -0.17
CA LEU A 101 -4.84 -11.80 -0.27
C LEU A 101 -4.40 -10.93 -1.46
N TRP A 102 -3.10 -10.76 -1.68
CA TRP A 102 -2.56 -9.99 -2.80
C TRP A 102 -3.01 -10.55 -4.15
N VAL A 103 -2.85 -11.86 -4.38
CA VAL A 103 -3.30 -12.50 -5.63
C VAL A 103 -4.83 -12.52 -5.75
N LEU A 104 -5.57 -12.68 -4.66
CA LEU A 104 -7.03 -12.58 -4.65
C LEU A 104 -7.48 -11.19 -5.13
N LEU A 105 -6.92 -10.11 -4.59
CA LEU A 105 -7.33 -8.75 -4.97
C LEU A 105 -6.91 -8.38 -6.40
N LEU A 106 -5.76 -8.85 -6.88
CA LEU A 106 -5.38 -8.72 -8.30
C LEU A 106 -6.33 -9.51 -9.21
N SER A 107 -6.76 -10.71 -8.79
CA SER A 107 -7.73 -11.51 -9.53
C SER A 107 -9.13 -10.88 -9.53
N ALA A 108 -9.53 -10.21 -8.45
CA ALA A 108 -10.78 -9.44 -8.37
C ALA A 108 -10.78 -8.26 -9.35
N TRP A 109 -9.67 -7.52 -9.45
CA TRP A 109 -9.47 -6.50 -10.47
C TRP A 109 -9.56 -7.06 -11.89
N SER A 110 -8.95 -8.22 -12.13
CA SER A 110 -9.00 -8.91 -13.41
C SER A 110 -10.42 -9.36 -13.77
N ALA A 111 -11.16 -9.91 -12.81
CA ALA A 111 -12.56 -10.30 -12.95
C ALA A 111 -13.47 -9.08 -13.22
N LEU A 112 -13.23 -7.96 -12.54
CA LEU A 112 -13.97 -6.72 -12.79
C LEU A 112 -13.71 -6.18 -14.20
N PHE A 113 -12.47 -6.22 -14.68
CA PHE A 113 -12.12 -5.86 -16.05
C PHE A 113 -12.79 -6.79 -17.07
N ALA A 114 -12.70 -8.11 -16.85
CA ALA A 114 -13.33 -9.11 -17.71
C ALA A 114 -14.84 -8.92 -17.77
N TRP A 115 -15.51 -8.74 -16.63
CA TRP A 115 -16.94 -8.46 -16.57
C TRP A 115 -17.28 -7.22 -17.38
N HIS A 116 -16.60 -6.10 -17.11
CA HIS A 116 -16.93 -4.80 -17.70
C HIS A 116 -16.78 -4.81 -19.23
N TYR A 117 -15.79 -5.53 -19.76
CA TYR A 117 -15.50 -5.58 -21.19
C TYR A 117 -15.85 -6.91 -21.87
N ARG A 118 -16.63 -7.80 -21.23
CA ARG A 118 -16.96 -9.15 -21.75
C ARG A 118 -17.64 -9.19 -23.13
N GLN A 119 -18.28 -8.10 -23.52
CA GLN A 119 -18.99 -7.98 -24.80
C GLN A 119 -18.13 -7.32 -25.90
N GLN A 120 -16.95 -6.80 -25.56
CA GLN A 120 -16.09 -6.12 -26.50
C GLN A 120 -15.29 -7.11 -27.35
N THR A 121 -15.14 -6.79 -28.63
CA THR A 121 -14.43 -7.61 -29.62
C THR A 121 -13.07 -7.04 -30.04
N ASP A 122 -12.69 -5.87 -29.52
CA ASP A 122 -11.35 -5.31 -29.76
C ASP A 122 -10.28 -6.23 -29.12
N PRO A 123 -9.22 -6.61 -29.87
CA PRO A 123 -8.11 -7.40 -29.34
C PRO A 123 -7.46 -6.86 -28.06
N LEU A 124 -7.55 -5.56 -27.79
CA LEU A 124 -7.03 -4.93 -26.56
C LEU A 124 -7.54 -5.65 -25.30
N PHE A 125 -8.82 -6.03 -25.26
CA PHE A 125 -9.44 -6.59 -24.06
C PHE A 125 -8.95 -8.01 -23.72
N PRO A 126 -9.02 -9.02 -24.61
CA PRO A 126 -8.46 -10.33 -24.31
C PRO A 126 -6.93 -10.29 -24.13
N LEU A 127 -6.20 -9.41 -24.83
CA LEU A 127 -4.76 -9.23 -24.60
C LEU A 127 -4.48 -8.66 -23.20
N THR A 128 -5.29 -7.72 -22.72
CA THR A 128 -5.18 -7.19 -21.34
C THR A 128 -5.38 -8.31 -20.32
N LEU A 129 -6.41 -9.15 -20.52
CA LEU A 129 -6.67 -10.30 -19.67
C LEU A 129 -5.55 -11.34 -19.72
N ALA A 130 -4.94 -11.57 -20.89
CA ALA A 130 -3.79 -12.47 -21.04
C ALA A 130 -2.58 -11.99 -20.23
N VAL A 131 -2.26 -10.69 -20.30
CA VAL A 131 -1.15 -10.10 -19.54
C VAL A 131 -1.40 -10.21 -18.03
N LEU A 132 -2.60 -9.87 -17.56
CA LEU A 132 -2.99 -10.03 -16.16
C LEU A 132 -2.88 -11.48 -15.69
N SER A 133 -3.37 -12.41 -16.51
CA SER A 133 -3.34 -13.84 -16.20
C SER A 133 -1.92 -14.40 -16.14
N LEU A 134 -1.01 -13.98 -17.03
CA LEU A 134 0.40 -14.35 -16.97
C LEU A 134 1.08 -13.82 -15.69
N MET A 135 0.83 -12.58 -15.31
CA MET A 135 1.35 -11.99 -14.06
C MET A 135 0.84 -12.76 -12.84
N LEU A 136 -0.44 -13.10 -12.84
CA LEU A 136 -1.04 -13.85 -11.74
C LEU A 136 -0.55 -15.31 -11.70
N ALA A 137 -0.36 -15.97 -12.84
CA ALA A 137 0.26 -17.29 -12.91
C ALA A 137 1.67 -17.28 -12.31
N ALA A 138 2.49 -16.26 -12.60
CA ALA A 138 3.81 -16.13 -12.01
C ALA A 138 3.76 -15.98 -10.48
N LEU A 139 2.86 -15.13 -9.98
CA LEU A 139 2.66 -14.96 -8.53
C LEU A 139 2.11 -16.23 -7.86
N LEU A 140 1.17 -16.91 -8.50
CA LEU A 140 0.60 -18.17 -8.00
C LEU A 140 1.61 -19.30 -7.99
N LEU A 141 2.49 -19.37 -9.00
CA LEU A 141 3.61 -20.31 -9.01
C LEU A 141 4.51 -20.07 -7.79
N PHE A 142 4.76 -18.80 -7.43
CA PHE A 142 5.50 -18.48 -6.23
C PHE A 142 4.78 -18.93 -4.94
N VAL A 143 3.46 -18.67 -4.86
CA VAL A 143 2.63 -19.08 -3.72
C VAL A 143 2.65 -20.59 -3.53
N VAL A 144 2.37 -21.36 -4.59
CA VAL A 144 2.29 -22.83 -4.53
C VAL A 144 3.61 -23.47 -4.15
N LEU A 145 4.74 -22.95 -4.65
CA LEU A 145 6.04 -23.61 -4.47
C LEU A 145 6.81 -23.15 -3.22
N TRP A 146 6.67 -21.89 -2.80
CA TRP A 146 7.49 -21.32 -1.71
C TRP A 146 6.69 -20.72 -0.56
N SER A 147 5.38 -20.52 -0.70
CA SER A 147 4.55 -19.79 0.27
C SER A 147 3.17 -20.41 0.43
N ASP A 148 3.08 -21.73 0.46
CA ASP A 148 1.81 -22.46 0.61
C ASP A 148 1.18 -22.16 2.00
N PRO A 149 -0.01 -21.53 2.06
CA PRO A 149 -0.67 -21.23 3.32
C PRO A 149 -1.35 -22.44 3.97
N PHE A 150 -1.43 -23.59 3.29
CA PHE A 150 -2.16 -24.78 3.75
C PHE A 150 -1.25 -25.90 4.28
N VAL A 151 0.05 -25.65 4.43
CA VAL A 151 1.01 -26.62 4.96
C VAL A 151 0.52 -27.14 6.33
N ARG A 152 0.47 -28.48 6.45
CA ARG A 152 0.03 -29.17 7.68
C ARG A 152 1.18 -29.41 8.63
N ILE A 153 0.88 -29.48 9.93
CA ILE A 153 1.79 -29.96 10.98
C ILE A 153 1.21 -31.16 11.70
N PHE A 154 2.06 -32.13 12.02
CA PHE A 154 1.69 -33.32 12.80
C PHE A 154 2.74 -33.62 13.88
N PRO A 155 2.34 -33.81 15.15
CA PRO A 155 0.97 -33.63 15.67
C PRO A 155 0.51 -32.16 15.57
N PRO A 156 -0.81 -31.88 15.47
CA PRO A 156 -1.33 -30.51 15.52
C PRO A 156 -0.86 -29.80 16.79
N ALA A 157 -0.60 -28.49 16.68
CA ALA A 157 -0.24 -27.70 17.86
C ALA A 157 -1.43 -27.64 18.82
N ILE A 158 -1.15 -27.72 20.12
CA ILE A 158 -2.19 -27.65 21.16
C ILE A 158 -2.81 -26.24 21.18
N GLU A 159 -2.00 -25.22 20.93
CA GLU A 159 -2.41 -23.82 20.89
C GLU A 159 -1.51 -23.03 19.93
N GLY A 160 -2.04 -21.95 19.37
CA GLY A 160 -1.31 -21.08 18.46
C GLY A 160 -0.39 -20.07 19.16
N ARG A 161 0.53 -19.48 18.39
CA ARG A 161 1.54 -18.52 18.87
C ARG A 161 1.04 -17.08 18.93
N ASP A 162 -0.28 -16.87 18.82
CA ASP A 162 -0.91 -15.56 18.75
C ASP A 162 -0.55 -14.76 17.49
N LEU A 163 -1.33 -13.73 17.17
CA LEU A 163 -0.97 -12.75 16.16
C LEU A 163 0.15 -11.88 16.72
N ASN A 164 1.10 -11.44 15.87
CA ASN A 164 2.15 -10.51 16.29
C ASN A 164 1.49 -9.32 17.02
N PRO A 165 1.88 -9.01 18.28
CA PRO A 165 1.29 -7.94 19.06
C PRO A 165 1.20 -6.60 18.35
N MET A 166 2.21 -6.21 17.55
CA MET A 166 2.22 -4.97 16.77
C MET A 166 1.10 -4.90 15.72
N LEU A 167 0.54 -6.06 15.34
CA LEU A 167 -0.50 -6.19 14.34
C LEU A 167 -1.91 -6.30 14.94
N GLN A 168 -2.04 -6.37 16.27
CA GLN A 168 -3.33 -6.47 16.96
C GLN A 168 -4.05 -5.12 17.05
N HIS A 169 -4.24 -4.47 15.90
CA HIS A 169 -4.83 -3.14 15.78
C HIS A 169 -5.80 -3.10 14.58
N PRO A 170 -6.91 -2.31 14.63
CA PRO A 170 -7.83 -2.16 13.50
C PRO A 170 -7.17 -1.72 12.18
N GLY A 171 -6.01 -1.06 12.27
CA GLY A 171 -5.19 -0.70 11.12
C GLY A 171 -4.84 -1.90 10.23
N LEU A 172 -4.50 -3.05 10.81
CA LEU A 172 -4.21 -4.28 10.06
C LEU A 172 -5.42 -4.73 9.21
N ILE A 173 -6.65 -4.49 9.67
CA ILE A 173 -7.86 -4.94 8.98
C ILE A 173 -8.02 -4.23 7.64
N PHE A 174 -7.69 -2.93 7.59
CA PHE A 174 -8.01 -2.09 6.43
C PHE A 174 -6.79 -1.70 5.59
N HIS A 175 -5.60 -1.56 6.20
CA HIS A 175 -4.42 -1.01 5.53
C HIS A 175 -3.86 -1.93 4.41
N PRO A 176 -3.49 -3.20 4.66
CA PRO A 176 -2.98 -4.08 3.59
C PRO A 176 -3.97 -4.28 2.44
N PRO A 177 -5.28 -4.52 2.66
CA PRO A 177 -6.25 -4.60 1.56
C PRO A 177 -6.28 -3.35 0.68
N LEU A 178 -6.19 -2.14 1.25
CA LEU A 178 -6.16 -0.90 0.47
C LEU A 178 -4.90 -0.77 -0.39
N LEU A 179 -3.73 -1.14 0.15
CA LEU A 179 -2.48 -1.17 -0.63
C LEU A 179 -2.58 -2.14 -1.80
N TYR A 180 -3.07 -3.36 -1.56
CA TYR A 180 -3.26 -4.38 -2.60
C TYR A 180 -4.33 -3.99 -3.62
N LEU A 181 -5.44 -3.39 -3.20
CA LEU A 181 -6.39 -2.80 -4.15
C LEU A 181 -5.73 -1.72 -5.00
N GLY A 182 -4.85 -0.93 -4.40
CA GLY A 182 -4.08 0.09 -5.09
C GLY A 182 -3.14 -0.47 -6.16
N TYR A 183 -2.26 -1.39 -5.77
CA TYR A 183 -1.35 -2.06 -6.70
C TYR A 183 -2.12 -2.81 -7.80
N GLY A 184 -3.20 -3.51 -7.47
CA GLY A 184 -4.00 -4.26 -8.45
C GLY A 184 -4.60 -3.36 -9.54
N GLY A 185 -5.18 -2.21 -9.16
CA GLY A 185 -5.72 -1.26 -10.14
C GLY A 185 -4.64 -0.65 -11.04
N LEU A 186 -3.47 -0.36 -10.49
CA LEU A 186 -2.32 0.12 -11.26
C LEU A 186 -1.77 -0.95 -12.20
N MET A 187 -1.77 -2.22 -11.80
CA MET A 187 -1.38 -3.35 -12.65
C MET A 187 -2.36 -3.58 -13.81
N VAL A 188 -3.67 -3.36 -13.62
CA VAL A 188 -4.64 -3.36 -14.73
C VAL A 188 -4.32 -2.25 -15.72
N ALA A 189 -4.04 -1.04 -15.26
CA ALA A 189 -3.65 0.07 -16.12
C ALA A 189 -2.37 -0.22 -16.93
N ALA A 190 -1.35 -0.79 -16.27
CA ALA A 190 -0.14 -1.24 -16.94
C ALA A 190 -0.38 -2.38 -17.94
N SER A 191 -1.28 -3.31 -17.61
CA SER A 191 -1.66 -4.41 -18.51
C SER A 191 -2.37 -3.90 -19.77
N VAL A 192 -3.20 -2.86 -19.66
CA VAL A 192 -3.78 -2.17 -20.84
C VAL A 192 -2.69 -1.53 -21.70
N ALA A 193 -1.69 -0.89 -21.08
CA ALA A 193 -0.56 -0.32 -21.79
C ALA A 193 0.26 -1.42 -22.52
N LEU A 194 0.58 -2.52 -21.86
CA LEU A 194 1.30 -3.66 -22.48
C LEU A 194 0.46 -4.33 -23.59
N ALA A 195 -0.84 -4.51 -23.37
CA ALA A 195 -1.75 -5.05 -24.37
C ALA A 195 -1.85 -4.15 -25.61
N SER A 196 -1.80 -2.83 -25.44
CA SER A 196 -1.79 -1.88 -26.55
C SER A 196 -0.52 -2.02 -27.42
N LEU A 197 0.63 -2.34 -26.81
CA LEU A 197 1.87 -2.61 -27.53
C LEU A 197 1.80 -3.92 -28.32
N LEU A 198 1.18 -4.96 -27.75
CA LEU A 198 0.92 -6.23 -28.44
C LEU A 198 -0.05 -6.02 -29.63
N ARG A 199 -1.10 -5.22 -29.42
CA ARG A 199 -2.04 -4.81 -30.46
C ARG A 199 -1.37 -3.96 -31.55
N GLY A 200 -0.36 -3.18 -31.19
CA GLY A 200 0.47 -2.37 -32.09
C GLY A 200 0.15 -0.88 -32.11
N GLU A 201 -0.78 -0.41 -31.28
CA GLU A 201 -1.19 1.00 -31.25
C GLU A 201 -1.66 1.42 -29.86
N PHE A 202 -1.07 2.51 -29.34
CA PHE A 202 -1.48 3.20 -28.11
C PHE A 202 -2.05 4.58 -28.44
N ASP A 203 -3.37 4.62 -28.59
CA ASP A 203 -4.16 5.79 -28.95
C ASP A 203 -4.81 6.45 -27.71
N GLY A 204 -5.51 7.56 -27.93
CA GLY A 204 -6.25 8.28 -26.89
C GLY A 204 -7.32 7.41 -26.21
N ALA A 205 -7.89 6.42 -26.91
CA ALA A 205 -8.84 5.47 -26.35
C ALA A 205 -8.17 4.52 -25.35
N CYS A 206 -7.00 3.95 -25.69
CA CYS A 206 -6.18 3.18 -24.75
C CYS A 206 -5.80 4.00 -23.53
N ALA A 207 -5.34 5.24 -23.73
CA ALA A 207 -4.98 6.14 -22.63
C ALA A 207 -6.17 6.42 -21.71
N ARG A 208 -7.39 6.54 -22.27
CA ARG A 208 -8.62 6.70 -21.49
C ARG A 208 -8.93 5.47 -20.65
N ILE A 209 -8.83 4.26 -21.23
CA ILE A 209 -9.04 3.00 -20.49
C ILE A 209 -8.00 2.88 -19.39
N CYS A 210 -6.71 3.07 -19.71
CA CYS A 210 -5.61 3.05 -18.75
C CYS A 210 -5.88 4.00 -17.58
N TRP A 211 -6.30 5.24 -17.84
CA TRP A 211 -6.64 6.18 -16.78
C TRP A 211 -7.84 5.75 -15.91
N ARG A 212 -8.88 5.17 -16.52
CA ARG A 212 -10.08 4.69 -15.80
C ARG A 212 -9.75 3.62 -14.76
N TRP A 213 -8.70 2.83 -14.99
CA TRP A 213 -8.23 1.80 -14.04
C TRP A 213 -7.11 2.29 -13.13
N ALA A 214 -6.23 3.18 -13.61
CA ALA A 214 -5.18 3.77 -12.80
C ALA A 214 -5.74 4.67 -11.68
N LEU A 215 -6.81 5.43 -11.96
CA LEU A 215 -7.40 6.38 -11.01
C LEU A 215 -7.91 5.72 -9.71
N PRO A 216 -8.80 4.69 -9.75
CA PRO A 216 -9.23 4.03 -8.53
C PRO A 216 -8.09 3.27 -7.82
N GLY A 217 -7.13 2.70 -8.57
CA GLY A 217 -5.92 2.12 -7.97
C GLY A 217 -5.09 3.16 -7.22
N TRP A 218 -4.84 4.32 -7.82
CA TRP A 218 -4.16 5.43 -7.15
C TRP A 218 -4.92 5.94 -5.93
N SER A 219 -6.26 6.02 -5.99
CA SER A 219 -7.09 6.41 -4.84
C SER A 219 -7.00 5.40 -3.69
N ALA A 220 -7.09 4.10 -3.98
CA ALA A 220 -6.95 3.05 -2.98
C ALA A 220 -5.53 3.04 -2.36
N LEU A 221 -4.49 3.21 -3.19
CA LEU A 221 -3.11 3.33 -2.71
C LEU A 221 -2.91 4.55 -1.82
N THR A 222 -3.49 5.70 -2.18
CA THR A 222 -3.46 6.92 -1.36
C THR A 222 -4.14 6.69 -0.01
N ALA A 223 -5.31 6.03 0.00
CA ALA A 223 -6.00 5.68 1.24
C ALA A 223 -5.19 4.71 2.10
N GLY A 224 -4.58 3.70 1.47
CA GLY A 224 -3.69 2.74 2.14
C GLY A 224 -2.50 3.43 2.80
N ILE A 225 -1.80 4.33 2.09
CA ILE A 225 -0.67 5.09 2.63
C ILE A 225 -1.10 5.95 3.82
N ILE A 226 -2.18 6.74 3.68
CA ILE A 226 -2.70 7.59 4.77
C ILE A 226 -3.05 6.76 6.01
N LEU A 227 -3.77 5.65 5.80
CA LEU A 227 -4.17 4.78 6.88
C LEU A 227 -2.97 4.10 7.55
N GLY A 228 -1.96 3.72 6.77
CA GLY A 228 -0.70 3.16 7.29
C GLY A 228 0.07 4.17 8.13
N SER A 229 0.21 5.41 7.64
CA SER A 229 0.81 6.52 8.38
C SER A 229 0.05 6.85 9.67
N TRP A 230 -1.28 6.82 9.62
CA TRP A 230 -2.12 7.03 10.80
C TRP A 230 -1.94 5.89 11.81
N TRP A 231 -1.92 4.64 11.35
CA TRP A 231 -1.68 3.49 12.21
C TRP A 231 -0.29 3.55 12.85
N ALA A 232 0.76 3.84 12.08
CA ALA A 232 2.12 4.04 12.58
C ALA A 232 2.19 5.15 13.65
N TYR A 233 1.45 6.25 13.44
CA TYR A 233 1.33 7.33 14.43
C TYR A 233 0.70 6.86 15.74
N CYS A 234 -0.35 6.04 15.65
CA CYS A 234 -1.05 5.47 16.80
C CYS A 234 -0.23 4.41 17.56
N GLU A 235 0.61 3.64 16.88
CA GLU A 235 1.21 2.43 17.44
C GLU A 235 2.67 2.60 17.88
N LEU A 236 3.51 3.29 17.10
CA LEU A 236 4.98 3.15 17.22
C LEU A 236 5.62 3.97 18.36
N GLY A 237 4.87 4.79 19.09
CA GLY A 237 5.34 5.43 20.34
C GLY A 237 6.44 6.49 20.22
N TRP A 238 6.87 6.86 19.02
CA TRP A 238 7.91 7.89 18.80
C TRP A 238 7.34 9.25 18.37
N GLY A 239 6.01 9.39 18.35
CA GLY A 239 5.31 10.64 18.05
C GLY A 239 5.48 11.12 16.61
N GLY A 240 5.70 10.23 15.64
CA GLY A 240 5.77 10.58 14.23
C GLY A 240 4.91 9.66 13.37
N TRP A 241 4.65 10.10 12.14
CA TRP A 241 3.66 9.49 11.23
C TRP A 241 4.26 8.85 9.97
N TRP A 242 5.56 9.01 9.75
CA TRP A 242 6.29 8.44 8.62
C TRP A 242 7.76 8.24 8.96
N PHE A 243 8.24 7.00 8.91
CA PHE A 243 9.59 6.65 9.36
C PHE A 243 10.61 6.56 8.21
N TRP A 244 10.14 6.59 6.96
CA TRP A 244 10.95 6.28 5.77
C TRP A 244 11.50 4.85 5.79
N ASP A 245 10.77 3.94 6.42
CA ASP A 245 11.10 2.52 6.43
C ASP A 245 10.98 1.94 5.00
N PRO A 246 11.82 0.95 4.60
CA PRO A 246 11.77 0.41 3.26
C PRO A 246 10.39 -0.11 2.82
N VAL A 247 9.59 -0.66 3.74
CA VAL A 247 8.24 -1.15 3.45
C VAL A 247 7.26 0.01 3.26
N GLU A 248 7.38 1.10 4.02
CA GLU A 248 6.63 2.33 3.78
C GLU A 248 6.96 2.88 2.39
N ASN A 249 8.26 2.98 2.07
CA ASN A 249 8.76 3.47 0.78
C ASN A 249 8.29 2.60 -0.40
N ALA A 250 8.15 1.29 -0.21
CA ALA A 250 7.63 0.37 -1.21
C ALA A 250 6.20 0.72 -1.69
N SER A 251 5.39 1.36 -0.85
CA SER A 251 4.08 1.88 -1.24
C SER A 251 4.14 3.27 -1.89
N LEU A 252 5.06 4.12 -1.43
CA LEU A 252 5.25 5.48 -1.94
C LEU A 252 5.81 5.50 -3.37
N LEU A 253 6.73 4.59 -3.71
CA LEU A 253 7.37 4.52 -5.03
C LEU A 253 6.36 4.39 -6.19
N PRO A 254 5.48 3.36 -6.24
CA PRO A 254 4.46 3.27 -7.28
C PRO A 254 3.41 4.38 -7.18
N TRP A 255 3.21 4.98 -6.00
CA TRP A 255 2.32 6.15 -5.87
C TRP A 255 2.88 7.38 -6.59
N LEU A 256 4.18 7.64 -6.48
CA LEU A 256 4.86 8.74 -7.19
C LEU A 256 4.79 8.54 -8.71
N SER A 257 5.10 7.34 -9.20
CA SER A 257 5.02 7.03 -10.64
C SER A 257 3.58 7.04 -11.15
N ALA A 258 2.61 6.55 -10.38
CA ALA A 258 1.20 6.58 -10.73
C ALA A 258 0.67 8.01 -10.78
N THR A 259 1.09 8.88 -9.86
CA THR A 259 0.71 10.30 -9.89
C THR A 259 1.22 10.96 -11.16
N ALA A 260 2.48 10.73 -11.54
CA ALA A 260 3.02 11.18 -12.82
C ALA A 260 2.24 10.58 -14.01
N LEU A 261 1.93 9.28 -13.96
CA LEU A 261 1.15 8.59 -15.00
C LEU A 261 -0.22 9.23 -15.22
N LEU A 262 -0.97 9.54 -14.16
CA LEU A 262 -2.29 10.17 -14.27
C LEU A 262 -2.22 11.53 -14.96
N HIS A 263 -1.17 12.32 -14.71
CA HIS A 263 -0.93 13.60 -15.37
C HIS A 263 -0.56 13.40 -16.85
N SER A 264 0.31 12.45 -17.16
CA SER A 264 0.67 12.10 -18.55
C SER A 264 -0.55 11.65 -19.36
N LEU A 265 -1.33 10.71 -18.81
CA LEU A 265 -2.57 10.18 -19.42
C LEU A 265 -3.65 11.26 -19.62
N SER A 266 -3.63 12.34 -18.83
CA SER A 266 -4.55 13.46 -19.00
C SER A 266 -4.35 14.19 -20.33
N LEU A 267 -3.09 14.31 -20.78
CA LEU A 267 -2.76 14.90 -22.08
C LEU A 267 -2.86 13.88 -23.21
N THR A 268 -2.42 12.64 -22.98
CA THR A 268 -2.48 11.59 -24.00
C THR A 268 -3.90 11.29 -24.43
N ARG A 269 -4.87 11.24 -23.51
CA ARG A 269 -6.28 11.02 -23.90
C ARG A 269 -6.91 12.18 -24.68
N GLN A 270 -6.41 13.41 -24.50
CA GLN A 270 -7.05 14.62 -25.04
C GLN A 270 -6.43 15.04 -26.37
N ARG A 271 -5.11 14.86 -26.51
CA ARG A 271 -4.30 15.40 -27.61
C ARG A 271 -3.32 14.37 -28.18
N GLU A 272 -3.29 13.16 -27.63
CA GLU A 272 -2.40 12.08 -28.05
C GLU A 272 -0.91 12.42 -28.05
N ILE A 273 -0.54 13.42 -27.25
CA ILE A 273 0.84 13.77 -26.90
C ILE A 273 1.29 12.99 -25.66
N PHE A 274 2.59 12.91 -25.39
CA PHE A 274 3.15 12.19 -24.23
C PHE A 274 2.87 10.67 -24.23
N ARG A 275 2.59 10.05 -25.38
CA ARG A 275 2.35 8.60 -25.50
C ARG A 275 3.46 7.75 -24.85
N HIS A 276 4.72 8.03 -25.19
CA HIS A 276 5.87 7.34 -24.61
C HIS A 276 6.01 7.53 -23.10
N TRP A 277 5.76 8.75 -22.60
CA TRP A 277 5.73 9.02 -21.16
C TRP A 277 4.66 8.17 -20.46
N SER A 278 3.44 8.10 -21.01
CA SER A 278 2.36 7.29 -20.45
C SER A 278 2.69 5.79 -20.45
N LEU A 279 3.25 5.27 -21.55
CA LEU A 279 3.66 3.86 -21.65
C LEU A 279 4.77 3.52 -20.65
N LEU A 280 5.85 4.30 -20.62
CA LEU A 280 6.98 4.08 -19.71
C LEU A 280 6.56 4.23 -18.25
N LEU A 281 5.77 5.26 -17.90
CA LEU A 281 5.30 5.43 -16.53
C LEU A 281 4.37 4.30 -16.10
N ALA A 282 3.56 3.74 -17.00
CA ALA A 282 2.74 2.58 -16.70
C ALA A 282 3.59 1.33 -16.41
N ILE A 283 4.63 1.09 -17.22
CA ILE A 283 5.58 -0.01 -17.02
C ILE A 283 6.40 0.19 -15.73
N VAL A 284 6.92 1.39 -15.48
CA VAL A 284 7.64 1.72 -14.24
C VAL A 284 6.73 1.54 -13.03
N THR A 285 5.47 1.96 -13.11
CA THR A 285 4.51 1.75 -12.01
C THR A 285 4.29 0.27 -11.73
N LEU A 286 4.13 -0.56 -12.76
CA LEU A 286 4.07 -2.02 -12.63
C LEU A 286 5.33 -2.57 -11.96
N MET A 287 6.51 -2.17 -12.44
CA MET A 287 7.79 -2.60 -11.87
C MET A 287 7.88 -2.23 -10.39
N LEU A 288 7.48 -1.03 -10.00
CA LEU A 288 7.52 -0.58 -8.60
C LEU A 288 6.48 -1.28 -7.72
N SER A 289 5.30 -1.61 -8.24
CA SER A 289 4.33 -2.46 -7.52
C SER A 289 4.86 -3.88 -7.27
N LEU A 290 5.58 -4.46 -8.24
CA LEU A 290 6.24 -5.76 -8.06
C LEU A 290 7.47 -5.67 -7.15
N LEU A 291 8.25 -4.59 -7.24
CA LEU A 291 9.38 -4.33 -6.35
C LEU A 291 8.92 -4.26 -4.89
N GLY A 292 7.75 -3.70 -4.61
CA GLY A 292 7.19 -3.70 -3.26
C GLY A 292 6.98 -5.12 -2.71
N THR A 293 6.56 -6.07 -3.55
CA THR A 293 6.47 -7.49 -3.16
C THR A 293 7.84 -8.05 -2.79
N LEU A 294 8.90 -7.71 -3.54
CA LEU A 294 10.27 -8.11 -3.22
C LEU A 294 10.75 -7.49 -1.90
N ILE A 295 10.58 -6.18 -1.71
CA ILE A 295 11.06 -5.45 -0.52
C ILE A 295 10.41 -6.01 0.76
N VAL A 296 9.10 -6.22 0.74
CA VAL A 296 8.33 -6.62 1.94
C VAL A 296 8.57 -8.08 2.34
N ARG A 297 8.97 -8.94 1.39
CA ARG A 297 8.86 -10.40 1.54
C ARG A 297 10.13 -11.22 1.26
N SER A 298 11.21 -10.57 0.80
CA SER A 298 12.45 -11.28 0.48
C SER A 298 13.37 -11.52 1.68
N GLY A 299 13.16 -10.82 2.81
CA GLY A 299 14.07 -10.85 3.95
C GLY A 299 15.39 -10.10 3.73
N ILE A 300 15.65 -9.57 2.53
CA ILE A 300 16.92 -8.94 2.15
C ILE A 300 17.11 -7.59 2.87
N LEU A 301 16.03 -6.83 3.02
CA LEU A 301 16.04 -5.53 3.67
C LEU A 301 15.57 -5.67 5.12
N VAL A 302 16.34 -5.10 6.03
CA VAL A 302 15.93 -4.97 7.43
C VAL A 302 14.81 -3.93 7.49
N SER A 303 13.61 -4.35 7.89
CA SER A 303 12.46 -3.49 8.12
C SER A 303 11.66 -4.02 9.30
N VAL A 304 11.09 -3.09 10.07
CA VAL A 304 10.18 -3.43 11.18
C VAL A 304 8.82 -3.95 10.70
N HIS A 305 8.50 -3.76 9.42
CA HIS A 305 7.24 -4.16 8.78
C HIS A 305 7.41 -5.36 7.84
N ALA A 306 8.60 -5.94 7.71
CA ALA A 306 8.83 -7.08 6.84
C ALA A 306 8.17 -8.36 7.39
N PHE A 307 7.56 -9.16 6.50
CA PHE A 307 6.90 -10.41 6.88
C PHE A 307 7.82 -11.63 6.85
N ALA A 308 8.98 -11.54 6.21
CA ALA A 308 9.96 -12.62 6.11
C ALA A 308 11.29 -12.20 6.75
N LEU A 309 11.90 -13.13 7.49
CA LEU A 309 13.21 -12.94 8.13
C LEU A 309 14.30 -13.81 7.49
N ASP A 310 13.93 -14.67 6.54
CA ASP A 310 14.80 -15.62 5.85
C ASP A 310 14.94 -15.31 4.35
N ASN A 311 16.15 -15.52 3.82
CA ASN A 311 16.47 -15.16 2.44
C ASN A 311 16.12 -16.26 1.42
N VAL A 312 15.51 -17.37 1.85
CA VAL A 312 15.17 -18.51 0.97
C VAL A 312 14.24 -18.06 -0.17
N ARG A 313 13.38 -17.09 0.13
CA ARG A 313 12.36 -16.54 -0.80
C ARG A 313 12.88 -15.41 -1.68
N ALA A 314 14.08 -14.89 -1.39
CA ALA A 314 14.67 -13.75 -2.09
C ALA A 314 14.90 -14.03 -3.57
N VAL A 315 15.54 -15.16 -3.89
CA VAL A 315 15.92 -15.49 -5.27
C VAL A 315 14.68 -15.71 -6.15
N PRO A 316 13.68 -16.53 -5.78
CA PRO A 316 12.49 -16.70 -6.61
C PRO A 316 11.71 -15.39 -6.84
N LEU A 317 11.55 -14.55 -5.80
CA LEU A 317 10.88 -13.26 -5.94
C LEU A 317 11.67 -12.30 -6.83
N PHE A 318 13.00 -12.28 -6.70
CA PHE A 318 13.85 -11.45 -7.56
C PHE A 318 13.79 -11.93 -9.01
N SER A 319 13.84 -13.23 -9.27
CA SER A 319 13.68 -13.81 -10.61
C SER A 319 12.32 -13.47 -11.22
N LEU A 320 11.23 -13.56 -10.45
CA LEU A 320 9.90 -13.15 -10.88
C LEU A 320 9.86 -11.66 -11.24
N PHE A 321 10.37 -10.81 -10.35
CA PHE A 321 10.45 -9.36 -10.57
C PHE A 321 11.27 -9.03 -11.82
N ALA A 322 12.46 -9.62 -11.97
CA ALA A 322 13.35 -9.39 -13.09
C ALA A 322 12.73 -9.85 -14.41
N LEU A 323 12.15 -11.06 -14.45
CA LEU A 323 11.53 -11.62 -15.65
C LEU A 323 10.38 -10.74 -16.16
N ILE A 324 9.43 -10.38 -15.28
CA ILE A 324 8.27 -9.57 -15.68
C ILE A 324 8.71 -8.15 -16.08
N SER A 325 9.66 -7.56 -15.35
CA SER A 325 10.19 -6.22 -15.65
C SER A 325 10.92 -6.18 -16.99
N LEU A 326 11.83 -7.13 -17.23
CA LEU A 326 12.59 -7.23 -18.47
C LEU A 326 11.67 -7.54 -19.65
N ALA A 327 10.69 -8.44 -19.50
CA ALA A 327 9.72 -8.73 -20.55
C ALA A 327 8.88 -7.49 -20.91
N SER A 328 8.46 -6.70 -19.91
CA SER A 328 7.68 -5.48 -20.12
C SER A 328 8.50 -4.39 -20.85
N LEU A 329 9.75 -4.19 -20.44
CA LEU A 329 10.66 -3.24 -21.09
C LEU A 329 11.10 -3.69 -22.48
N ALA A 330 11.35 -4.98 -22.67
CA ALA A 330 11.68 -5.56 -23.98
C ALA A 330 10.50 -5.42 -24.96
N LEU A 331 9.26 -5.66 -24.49
CA LEU A 331 8.07 -5.43 -25.29
C LEU A 331 7.93 -3.96 -25.69
N TYR A 332 8.18 -3.03 -24.76
CA TYR A 332 8.22 -1.61 -25.08
C TYR A 332 9.29 -1.29 -26.14
N GLY A 333 10.53 -1.72 -25.93
CA GLY A 333 11.62 -1.47 -26.89
C GLY A 333 11.38 -2.08 -28.27
N TRP A 334 10.65 -3.21 -28.34
CA TRP A 334 10.34 -3.88 -29.61
C TRP A 334 9.13 -3.30 -30.34
N ARG A 335 8.08 -2.89 -29.61
CA ARG A 335 6.78 -2.54 -30.19
C ARG A 335 6.38 -1.08 -30.07
N ALA A 336 7.05 -0.29 -29.23
CA ALA A 336 6.79 1.15 -29.17
C ALA A 336 7.19 1.76 -30.51
N ARG A 337 6.22 2.37 -31.19
CA ARG A 337 6.42 3.05 -32.48
C ARG A 337 6.33 4.54 -32.27
N ASP A 338 7.19 5.26 -32.97
CA ASP A 338 7.05 6.70 -33.14
C ASP A 338 5.79 6.98 -33.97
N GLY A 339 4.77 7.52 -33.29
CA GLY A 339 3.51 7.88 -33.90
C GLY A 339 2.69 8.65 -32.88
N GLY A 340 2.48 9.94 -33.15
CA GLY A 340 1.77 10.85 -32.26
C GLY A 340 2.02 12.30 -32.65
N ALA A 341 1.19 13.21 -32.16
CA ALA A 341 1.36 14.63 -32.43
C ALA A 341 2.69 15.13 -31.81
N VAL A 342 3.48 15.87 -32.59
CA VAL A 342 4.71 16.51 -32.10
C VAL A 342 4.33 17.62 -31.12
N VAL A 343 4.89 17.56 -29.92
CA VAL A 343 4.70 18.63 -28.92
C VAL A 343 5.54 19.83 -29.33
N ARG A 344 4.90 20.96 -29.62
CA ARG A 344 5.57 22.25 -29.77
C ARG A 344 5.45 23.00 -28.45
N PHE A 345 6.57 23.21 -27.77
CA PHE A 345 6.60 24.00 -26.54
C PHE A 345 6.71 25.49 -26.88
N SER A 346 5.72 26.28 -26.51
CA SER A 346 5.74 27.73 -26.62
C SER A 346 5.74 28.36 -25.22
N GLY A 347 6.92 28.71 -24.72
CA GLY A 347 7.07 29.33 -23.40
C GLY A 347 6.37 28.57 -22.27
N LEU A 348 5.83 29.32 -21.28
CA LEU A 348 5.15 28.78 -20.11
C LEU A 348 3.74 28.24 -20.45
N SER A 349 3.69 27.06 -21.06
CA SER A 349 2.46 26.37 -21.48
C SER A 349 2.01 25.30 -20.47
N ARG A 350 0.75 24.86 -20.57
CA ARG A 350 0.21 23.74 -19.77
C ARG A 350 1.01 22.46 -19.97
N GLU A 351 1.42 22.18 -21.21
CA GLU A 351 2.22 21.03 -21.59
C GLU A 351 3.61 21.07 -20.94
N MET A 352 4.25 22.25 -20.90
CA MET A 352 5.54 22.44 -20.23
C MET A 352 5.42 22.27 -18.71
N LEU A 353 4.37 22.80 -18.10
CA LEU A 353 4.15 22.64 -16.65
C LEU A 353 3.86 21.18 -16.29
N ILE A 354 3.09 20.45 -17.10
CA ILE A 354 2.88 19.02 -16.90
C ILE A 354 4.20 18.26 -17.08
N LEU A 355 5.00 18.56 -18.10
CA LEU A 355 6.34 17.95 -18.24
C LEU A 355 7.21 18.23 -17.01
N ALA A 356 7.25 19.47 -16.51
CA ALA A 356 7.96 19.81 -15.29
C ALA A 356 7.47 18.97 -14.10
N THR A 357 6.15 18.83 -13.93
CA THR A 357 5.56 17.93 -12.92
C THR A 357 6.03 16.49 -13.07
N LEU A 358 6.02 15.93 -14.30
CA LEU A 358 6.51 14.56 -14.54
C LEU A 358 7.98 14.42 -14.13
N LEU A 359 8.84 15.35 -14.52
CA LEU A 359 10.25 15.33 -14.17
C LEU A 359 10.48 15.45 -12.65
N LEU A 360 9.71 16.27 -11.95
CA LEU A 360 9.79 16.41 -10.50
C LEU A 360 9.38 15.12 -9.77
N PHE A 361 8.28 14.47 -10.20
CA PHE A 361 7.90 13.18 -9.64
C PHE A 361 8.96 12.11 -9.92
N CYS A 362 9.52 12.06 -11.12
CA CYS A 362 10.62 11.15 -11.45
C CYS A 362 11.87 11.40 -10.60
N ALA A 363 12.21 12.68 -10.32
CA ALA A 363 13.34 13.03 -9.48
C ALA A 363 13.15 12.56 -8.03
N VAL A 364 11.98 12.83 -7.43
CA VAL A 364 11.65 12.37 -6.08
C VAL A 364 11.61 10.84 -6.03
N LEU A 365 11.01 10.19 -7.03
CA LEU A 365 10.99 8.74 -7.16
C LEU A 365 12.40 8.15 -7.18
N LEU A 366 13.32 8.73 -7.95
CA LEU A 366 14.70 8.27 -8.03
C LEU A 366 15.41 8.43 -6.68
N ILE A 367 15.23 9.55 -6.00
CA ILE A 367 15.79 9.80 -4.66
C ILE A 367 15.30 8.73 -3.67
N VAL A 368 13.99 8.48 -3.63
CA VAL A 368 13.41 7.49 -2.72
C VAL A 368 13.88 6.07 -3.08
N LEU A 369 13.92 5.74 -4.38
CA LEU A 369 14.34 4.43 -4.85
C LEU A 369 15.80 4.15 -4.50
N VAL A 370 16.69 5.11 -4.78
CA VAL A 370 18.11 5.01 -4.46
C VAL A 370 18.28 4.91 -2.94
N GLY A 371 17.68 5.80 -2.15
CA GLY A 371 17.78 5.75 -0.70
C GLY A 371 17.30 4.42 -0.09
N THR A 372 16.27 3.81 -0.69
CA THR A 372 15.71 2.52 -0.23
C THR A 372 16.59 1.35 -0.62
N LEU A 373 17.09 1.29 -1.86
CA LEU A 373 17.86 0.15 -2.37
C LEU A 373 19.36 0.23 -2.07
N TYR A 374 19.90 1.41 -1.79
CA TYR A 374 21.32 1.60 -1.57
C TYR A 374 21.86 0.78 -0.38
N PRO A 375 21.19 0.72 0.80
CA PRO A 375 21.59 -0.19 1.88
C PRO A 375 21.72 -1.66 1.46
N MET A 376 20.78 -2.14 0.64
CA MET A 376 20.80 -3.51 0.11
C MET A 376 21.98 -3.72 -0.82
N ILE A 377 22.21 -2.81 -1.77
CA ILE A 377 23.33 -2.92 -2.72
C ILE A 377 24.67 -2.87 -1.95
N TYR A 378 24.80 -1.97 -0.99
CA TYR A 378 25.98 -1.83 -0.13
C TYR A 378 26.28 -3.13 0.65
N GLY A 379 25.23 -3.75 1.20
CA GLY A 379 25.33 -5.03 1.89
C GLY A 379 25.71 -6.18 0.96
N LEU A 380 25.11 -6.26 -0.23
CA LEU A 380 25.39 -7.29 -1.25
C LEU A 380 26.83 -7.23 -1.77
N LEU A 381 27.43 -6.04 -1.81
CA LEU A 381 28.84 -5.84 -2.19
C LEU A 381 29.83 -6.20 -1.07
N GLY A 382 29.34 -6.58 0.11
CA GLY A 382 30.19 -6.94 1.25
C GLY A 382 30.84 -5.74 1.94
N TRP A 383 30.37 -4.51 1.69
CA TRP A 383 30.95 -3.29 2.26
C TRP A 383 30.52 -3.02 3.70
N GLY A 384 29.66 -3.86 4.27
CA GLY A 384 29.17 -3.76 5.64
C GLY A 384 27.67 -3.44 5.69
N ARG A 385 27.22 -2.89 6.83
CA ARG A 385 25.82 -2.49 7.02
C ARG A 385 25.71 -0.97 6.99
N LEU A 386 24.86 -0.46 6.11
CA LEU A 386 24.51 0.95 6.03
C LEU A 386 23.01 1.09 6.35
N SER A 387 22.62 2.17 7.02
CA SER A 387 21.23 2.54 7.19
C SER A 387 20.99 3.95 6.63
N VAL A 388 19.93 4.11 5.86
CA VAL A 388 19.48 5.39 5.31
C VAL A 388 18.14 5.72 5.95
N GLY A 389 18.10 6.78 6.76
CA GLY A 389 16.89 7.18 7.49
C GLY A 389 16.34 8.54 7.05
N ALA A 390 15.34 9.02 7.79
CA ALA A 390 14.63 10.27 7.53
C ALA A 390 15.49 11.50 7.18
N PRO A 391 16.68 11.75 7.79
CA PRO A 391 17.50 12.90 7.43
C PRO A 391 17.92 12.96 5.97
N TYR A 392 18.19 11.81 5.33
CA TYR A 392 18.53 11.74 3.90
C TYR A 392 17.31 12.13 3.06
N PHE A 393 16.19 11.44 3.26
CA PHE A 393 14.98 11.63 2.45
C PHE A 393 14.40 13.03 2.61
N ASN A 394 14.30 13.53 3.84
CA ASN A 394 13.78 14.87 4.10
C ASN A 394 14.62 15.94 3.40
N ARG A 395 15.96 15.90 3.53
CA ARG A 395 16.83 16.91 2.90
C ARG A 395 16.81 16.80 1.38
N ALA A 396 16.87 15.58 0.84
CA ALA A 396 16.95 15.36 -0.59
C ALA A 396 15.65 15.67 -1.33
N THR A 397 14.48 15.36 -0.73
CA THR A 397 13.18 15.56 -1.38
C THR A 397 12.60 16.96 -1.20
N LEU A 398 12.96 17.66 -0.12
CA LEU A 398 12.45 19.01 0.19
C LEU A 398 12.52 20.02 -0.97
N PRO A 399 13.66 20.23 -1.67
CA PRO A 399 13.73 21.22 -2.75
C PRO A 399 12.76 20.89 -3.90
N PHE A 400 12.60 19.61 -4.23
CA PHE A 400 11.65 19.16 -5.25
C PHE A 400 10.20 19.29 -4.80
N GLY A 401 9.92 19.03 -3.52
CA GLY A 401 8.60 19.26 -2.91
C GLY A 401 8.19 20.73 -2.99
N LEU A 402 9.08 21.66 -2.62
CA LEU A 402 8.84 23.10 -2.73
C LEU A 402 8.61 23.54 -4.18
N LEU A 403 9.45 23.05 -5.11
CA LEU A 403 9.30 23.35 -6.53
C LEU A 403 7.98 22.80 -7.09
N MET A 404 7.53 21.64 -6.63
CA MET A 404 6.24 21.08 -7.03
C MET A 404 5.06 21.93 -6.56
N LEU A 405 5.11 22.51 -5.35
CA LEU A 405 4.11 23.47 -4.88
C LEU A 405 4.06 24.71 -5.77
N VAL A 406 5.22 25.24 -6.16
CA VAL A 406 5.32 26.38 -7.10
C VAL A 406 4.69 26.02 -8.44
N VAL A 407 4.98 24.84 -9.00
CA VAL A 407 4.41 24.38 -10.27
C VAL A 407 2.89 24.24 -10.19
N ILE A 408 2.34 23.72 -9.08
CA ILE A 408 0.88 23.61 -8.88
C ILE A 408 0.21 24.99 -8.89
N VAL A 409 0.80 25.96 -8.19
CA VAL A 409 0.31 27.34 -8.14
C VAL A 409 0.37 27.97 -9.53
N LEU A 410 1.51 27.88 -10.22
CA LEU A 410 1.68 28.39 -11.59
C LEU A 410 0.70 27.74 -12.57
N ALA A 411 0.51 26.42 -12.49
CA ALA A 411 -0.41 25.69 -13.35
C ALA A 411 -1.87 26.14 -13.17
N THR A 412 -2.25 26.56 -11.96
CA THR A 412 -3.57 27.12 -11.68
C THR A 412 -3.78 28.45 -12.40
N PHE A 413 -2.78 29.34 -12.39
CA PHE A 413 -2.83 30.61 -13.10
C PHE A 413 -2.80 30.45 -14.63
N VAL A 414 -1.89 29.63 -15.15
CA VAL A 414 -1.74 29.37 -16.59
C VAL A 414 -2.97 28.68 -17.18
N SER A 415 -3.65 27.84 -16.40
CA SER A 415 -4.87 27.16 -16.86
C SER A 415 -6.12 28.06 -16.86
N GLY A 416 -6.09 29.21 -16.17
CA GLY A 416 -7.18 30.20 -16.12
C GLY A 416 -8.56 29.62 -15.74
N LYS A 417 -9.64 30.15 -16.33
CA LYS A 417 -11.04 29.70 -16.09
C LYS A 417 -11.33 28.23 -16.50
N ARG A 418 -10.35 27.49 -17.02
CA ARG A 418 -10.50 26.10 -17.48
C ARG A 418 -10.17 25.05 -16.42
N VAL A 419 -9.80 25.46 -15.19
CA VAL A 419 -9.54 24.52 -14.09
C VAL A 419 -10.86 23.86 -13.66
N GLN A 420 -10.92 22.54 -13.80
CA GLN A 420 -12.10 21.79 -13.39
C GLN A 420 -12.10 21.60 -11.86
N LEU A 421 -13.26 21.74 -11.22
CA LEU A 421 -13.45 21.53 -9.77
C LEU A 421 -12.74 20.25 -9.23
N PRO A 422 -12.80 19.07 -9.89
CA PRO A 422 -12.08 17.89 -9.42
C PRO A 422 -10.56 18.09 -9.27
N ALA A 423 -9.93 18.78 -10.22
CA ALA A 423 -8.50 19.08 -10.15
C ALA A 423 -8.21 20.07 -9.02
N LEU A 424 -9.04 21.10 -8.85
CA LEU A 424 -8.86 22.08 -7.77
C LEU A 424 -8.95 21.43 -6.38
N VAL A 425 -9.93 20.54 -6.17
CA VAL A 425 -10.09 19.79 -4.92
C VAL A 425 -8.88 18.90 -4.66
N ALA A 426 -8.41 18.15 -5.67
CA ALA A 426 -7.26 17.27 -5.49
C ALA A 426 -5.98 18.04 -5.13
N HIS A 427 -5.69 19.15 -5.81
CA HIS A 427 -4.49 19.95 -5.56
C HIS A 427 -4.59 20.77 -4.26
N ALA A 428 -5.79 21.24 -3.88
CA ALA A 428 -6.01 21.82 -2.56
C ALA A 428 -5.70 20.80 -1.45
N GLY A 429 -6.01 19.51 -1.67
CA GLY A 429 -5.59 18.42 -0.80
C GLY A 429 -4.06 18.31 -0.67
N VAL A 430 -3.31 18.44 -1.77
CA VAL A 430 -1.83 18.45 -1.75
C VAL A 430 -1.30 19.64 -0.93
N LEU A 431 -1.88 20.83 -1.09
CA LEU A 431 -1.49 22.02 -0.31
C LEU A 431 -1.77 21.84 1.19
N LEU A 432 -2.94 21.30 1.54
CA LEU A 432 -3.30 21.02 2.94
C LEU A 432 -2.39 19.97 3.57
N PHE A 433 -2.07 18.91 2.81
CA PHE A 433 -1.12 17.88 3.22
C PHE A 433 0.27 18.48 3.49
N ALA A 434 0.80 19.28 2.56
CA ALA A 434 2.09 19.95 2.72
C ALA A 434 2.11 20.90 3.92
N ALA A 435 1.04 21.68 4.12
CA ALA A 435 0.89 22.54 5.29
C ALA A 435 0.89 21.72 6.59
N GLY A 436 0.19 20.58 6.63
CA GLY A 436 0.19 19.66 7.75
C GLY A 436 1.58 19.12 8.09
N ILE A 437 2.39 18.76 7.09
CA ILE A 437 3.79 18.34 7.30
C ILE A 437 4.61 19.45 7.94
N VAL A 438 4.55 20.67 7.40
CA VAL A 438 5.32 21.81 7.91
C VAL A 438 4.89 22.16 9.33
N VAL A 439 3.59 22.29 9.59
CA VAL A 439 3.06 22.65 10.91
C VAL A 439 3.36 21.56 11.94
N SER A 440 3.17 20.28 11.62
CA SER A 440 3.50 19.18 12.55
C SER A 440 4.99 19.11 12.86
N SER A 441 5.85 19.39 11.89
CA SER A 441 7.30 19.39 12.11
C SER A 441 7.77 20.55 12.97
N VAL A 442 7.22 21.77 12.78
CA VAL A 442 7.64 22.98 13.50
C VAL A 442 7.01 23.06 14.89
N SER A 443 5.78 22.59 15.06
CA SER A 443 5.03 22.70 16.33
C SER A 443 5.35 21.60 17.34
N ARG A 444 6.11 20.57 16.96
CA ARG A 444 6.39 19.42 17.81
C ARG A 444 7.22 19.81 19.02
N GLN A 445 6.63 19.67 20.20
CA GLN A 445 7.32 19.74 21.48
C GLN A 445 7.25 18.39 22.16
N GLU A 446 8.36 17.96 22.76
CA GLU A 446 8.46 16.67 23.43
C GLU A 446 9.24 16.77 24.74
N ILE A 447 8.86 15.95 25.72
CA ILE A 447 9.61 15.78 26.97
C ILE A 447 9.63 14.30 27.36
N SER A 448 10.78 13.85 27.83
CA SER A 448 10.97 12.50 28.37
C SER A 448 11.40 12.59 29.82
N LEU A 449 10.63 11.97 30.73
CA LEU A 449 10.87 12.03 32.16
C LEU A 449 10.30 10.80 32.87
N ASN A 450 10.66 10.60 34.13
CA ASN A 450 10.03 9.58 34.96
C ASN A 450 8.90 10.21 35.78
N LEU A 451 7.74 9.57 35.84
CA LEU A 451 6.59 10.00 36.63
C LEU A 451 6.11 8.91 37.59
N GLN A 452 5.54 9.35 38.71
CA GLN A 452 4.79 8.54 39.67
C GLN A 452 3.34 9.04 39.75
N PRO A 453 2.37 8.20 40.17
CA PRO A 453 1.01 8.65 40.43
C PRO A 453 0.98 9.87 41.37
N GLY A 454 0.14 10.85 41.05
CA GLY A 454 0.05 12.15 41.72
C GLY A 454 0.97 13.24 41.14
N GLN A 455 2.00 12.89 40.37
CA GLN A 455 2.90 13.88 39.77
C GLN A 455 2.31 14.49 38.50
N GLN A 456 2.75 15.72 38.20
CA GLN A 456 2.36 16.44 37.00
C GLN A 456 3.56 17.10 36.32
N VAL A 457 3.43 17.32 35.02
CA VAL A 457 4.42 17.99 34.18
C VAL A 457 3.73 18.93 33.21
N THR A 458 4.37 20.08 32.96
CA THR A 458 3.89 21.06 31.99
C THR A 458 4.68 20.97 30.69
N LEU A 459 3.98 20.96 29.55
CA LEU A 459 4.57 20.93 28.21
C LEU A 459 3.70 21.77 27.28
N ALA A 460 4.33 22.70 26.54
CA ALA A 460 3.64 23.58 25.58
C ALA A 460 2.41 24.33 26.15
N GLY A 461 2.41 24.67 27.45
CA GLY A 461 1.28 25.32 28.14
C GLY A 461 0.23 24.36 28.70
N TYR A 462 0.30 23.06 28.39
CA TYR A 462 -0.61 22.03 28.91
C TYR A 462 -0.02 21.32 30.12
N THR A 463 -0.85 20.92 31.07
CA THR A 463 -0.44 20.11 32.23
C THR A 463 -0.91 18.66 32.07
N PHE A 464 0.03 17.73 32.13
CA PHE A 464 -0.20 16.29 32.15
C PHE A 464 -0.03 15.80 33.58
N ARG A 465 -1.06 15.19 34.15
CA ARG A 465 -1.06 14.67 35.53
C ARG A 465 -1.27 13.17 35.52
N PHE A 466 -0.29 12.42 35.98
CA PHE A 466 -0.42 10.97 36.13
C PHE A 466 -1.28 10.70 37.37
N GLU A 467 -2.57 10.40 37.19
CA GLU A 467 -3.51 10.27 38.31
C GLU A 467 -3.38 8.90 38.98
N ARG A 468 -3.41 7.82 38.21
CA ARG A 468 -3.36 6.44 38.72
C ARG A 468 -2.94 5.43 37.66
N LEU A 469 -2.63 4.22 38.11
CA LEU A 469 -2.33 3.06 37.29
C LEU A 469 -3.41 1.99 37.49
N ASP A 470 -4.06 1.56 36.41
CA ASP A 470 -5.04 0.49 36.40
C ASP A 470 -4.39 -0.79 35.82
N LEU A 471 -4.47 -1.91 36.55
CA LEU A 471 -4.01 -3.22 36.07
C LEU A 471 -5.20 -3.98 35.46
N GLN A 472 -5.04 -4.47 34.24
CA GLN A 472 -6.09 -5.19 33.51
C GLN A 472 -5.53 -6.51 32.97
N ALA A 473 -6.31 -7.59 33.05
CA ALA A 473 -6.03 -8.82 32.31
C ALA A 473 -7.09 -8.96 31.21
N LYS A 474 -6.65 -9.09 29.96
CA LYS A 474 -7.50 -9.42 28.81
C LYS A 474 -7.18 -10.83 28.32
N GLY A 475 -7.97 -11.34 27.39
CA GLY A 475 -7.92 -12.74 26.96
C GLY A 475 -6.52 -13.26 26.59
N ASN A 476 -5.73 -12.49 25.84
CA ASN A 476 -4.39 -12.90 25.38
C ASN A 476 -3.24 -12.04 25.92
N TYR A 477 -3.51 -11.03 26.74
CA TYR A 477 -2.48 -10.17 27.31
C TYR A 477 -2.86 -9.57 28.66
N THR A 478 -1.86 -9.26 29.49
CA THR A 478 -2.00 -8.41 30.68
C THR A 478 -1.56 -6.99 30.38
N SER A 479 -2.16 -5.99 31.02
CA SER A 479 -1.94 -4.58 30.73
C SER A 479 -1.76 -3.76 31.99
N GLU A 480 -0.72 -2.94 32.02
CA GLU A 480 -0.58 -1.82 32.95
C GLU A 480 -1.03 -0.55 32.22
N LYS A 481 -2.09 0.11 32.68
CA LYS A 481 -2.69 1.29 32.01
C LYS A 481 -2.53 2.52 32.89
N ALA A 482 -1.84 3.54 32.40
CA ALA A 482 -1.75 4.81 33.12
C ALA A 482 -2.94 5.71 32.76
N ILE A 483 -3.52 6.37 33.75
CA ILE A 483 -4.52 7.43 33.56
C ILE A 483 -3.80 8.77 33.71
N VAL A 484 -3.63 9.47 32.60
CA VAL A 484 -2.95 10.77 32.54
C VAL A 484 -3.97 11.86 32.21
N ALA A 485 -4.42 12.60 33.22
CA ALA A 485 -5.33 13.71 33.02
C ALA A 485 -4.61 14.89 32.34
N LEU A 486 -5.31 15.53 31.41
CA LEU A 486 -4.81 16.63 30.61
C LEU A 486 -5.56 17.92 30.94
N PHE A 487 -4.82 18.97 31.26
CA PHE A 487 -5.36 20.28 31.59
C PHE A 487 -4.80 21.35 30.65
N ASP A 488 -5.69 22.26 30.25
CA ASP A 488 -5.33 23.55 29.68
C ASP A 488 -5.52 24.60 30.77
N HIS A 489 -4.42 25.21 31.21
CA HIS A 489 -4.37 25.97 32.46
C HIS A 489 -4.93 25.17 33.65
N GLN A 490 -6.11 25.55 34.18
CA GLN A 490 -6.79 24.83 35.26
C GLN A 490 -7.97 23.97 34.81
N GLN A 491 -8.37 24.06 33.53
CA GLN A 491 -9.51 23.33 33.02
C GLN A 491 -9.08 21.94 32.52
N ARG A 492 -9.70 20.88 33.04
CA ARG A 492 -9.51 19.51 32.52
C ARG A 492 -10.11 19.44 31.13
N ILE A 493 -9.29 19.21 30.12
CA ILE A 493 -9.71 19.07 28.72
C ILE A 493 -9.82 17.59 28.30
N GLY A 494 -9.34 16.68 29.14
CA GLY A 494 -9.57 15.25 29.00
C GLY A 494 -8.51 14.40 29.70
N GLU A 495 -8.25 13.23 29.14
CA GLU A 495 -7.26 12.28 29.63
C GLU A 495 -6.66 11.46 28.48
N LEU A 496 -5.48 10.91 28.76
CA LEU A 496 -4.71 9.98 27.94
C LEU A 496 -4.53 8.69 28.73
N MET A 497 -4.63 7.56 28.05
CA MET A 497 -4.63 6.22 28.66
C MET A 497 -3.55 5.31 28.06
N PRO A 498 -2.24 5.66 28.10
CA PRO A 498 -1.21 4.81 27.52
C PRO A 498 -1.09 3.49 28.30
N GLU A 499 -0.77 2.41 27.59
CA GLU A 499 -0.72 1.05 28.14
C GLU A 499 0.65 0.41 27.93
N ARG A 500 1.03 -0.49 28.83
CA ARG A 500 2.07 -1.50 28.62
C ARG A 500 1.40 -2.85 28.61
N ARG A 501 1.44 -3.56 27.49
CA ARG A 501 0.83 -4.87 27.32
C ARG A 501 1.89 -5.95 27.33
N PHE A 502 1.65 -7.04 28.03
CA PHE A 502 2.49 -8.23 28.01
C PHE A 502 1.69 -9.41 27.44
N TYR A 503 2.15 -9.92 26.30
CA TYR A 503 1.54 -11.03 25.58
C TYR A 503 2.25 -12.32 25.95
N GLU A 504 1.58 -13.18 26.70
CA GLU A 504 2.19 -14.38 27.28
C GLU A 504 2.62 -15.40 26.21
N ALA A 505 1.75 -15.65 25.22
CA ALA A 505 2.00 -16.61 24.14
C ALA A 505 3.25 -16.26 23.30
N ARG A 506 3.53 -14.96 23.13
CA ARG A 506 4.70 -14.44 22.39
C ARG A 506 5.88 -14.09 23.28
N ARG A 507 5.68 -14.01 24.61
CA ARG A 507 6.63 -13.45 25.59
C ARG A 507 7.14 -12.06 25.18
N GLN A 508 6.24 -11.22 24.70
CA GLN A 508 6.58 -9.91 24.15
C GLN A 508 5.86 -8.80 24.94
N GLN A 509 6.61 -7.76 25.30
CA GLN A 509 6.07 -6.54 25.89
C GLN A 509 5.89 -5.48 24.80
N MET A 510 4.72 -4.86 24.78
CA MET A 510 4.34 -3.78 23.87
C MET A 510 3.99 -2.53 24.66
N MET A 511 4.29 -1.37 24.06
CA MET A 511 3.93 -0.07 24.60
C MET A 511 2.89 0.53 23.66
N GLU A 512 1.71 0.83 24.19
CA GLU A 512 0.58 1.33 23.43
C GLU A 512 0.43 2.81 23.76
N PRO A 513 0.73 3.69 22.80
CA PRO A 513 0.55 5.11 22.97
C PRO A 513 -0.93 5.46 23.18
N SER A 514 -1.16 6.58 23.85
CA SER A 514 -2.48 7.21 23.85
C SER A 514 -2.40 8.58 23.24
N ILE A 515 -3.39 8.87 22.38
CA ILE A 515 -3.48 10.11 21.64
C ILE A 515 -4.85 10.71 21.88
N ARG A 516 -4.87 11.97 22.28
CA ARG A 516 -6.05 12.82 22.30
C ARG A 516 -5.81 13.95 21.33
N TRP A 517 -6.85 14.39 20.65
CA TRP A 517 -6.73 15.46 19.68
C TRP A 517 -7.89 16.44 19.80
N ASN A 518 -7.68 17.64 19.26
CA ASN A 518 -8.73 18.57 18.88
C ASN A 518 -8.62 18.91 17.37
N GLY A 519 -9.27 19.97 16.90
CA GLY A 519 -9.18 20.36 15.48
C GLY A 519 -7.77 20.76 15.00
N ILE A 520 -6.83 21.02 15.92
CA ILE A 520 -5.54 21.65 15.67
C ILE A 520 -4.39 20.85 16.30
N HIS A 521 -4.49 20.53 17.59
CA HIS A 521 -3.49 19.93 18.45
C HIS A 521 -3.76 18.45 18.73
N ASP A 522 -2.68 17.68 18.79
CA ASP A 522 -2.62 16.29 19.20
C ASP A 522 -1.72 16.23 20.45
N TRP A 523 -2.27 15.71 21.55
CA TRP A 523 -1.58 15.40 22.79
C TRP A 523 -1.32 13.91 22.84
N TYR A 524 -0.06 13.54 23.07
CA TYR A 524 0.42 12.18 22.95
C TYR A 524 1.13 11.77 24.22
N ALA A 525 0.87 10.57 24.73
CA ALA A 525 1.57 10.00 25.85
C ALA A 525 1.98 8.56 25.57
N VAL A 526 3.20 8.21 25.97
CA VAL A 526 3.70 6.83 25.96
C VAL A 526 4.24 6.50 27.33
N MET A 527 3.80 5.37 27.87
CA MET A 527 4.36 4.81 29.09
C MET A 527 5.46 3.80 28.71
N GLY A 528 6.68 4.19 29.04
CA GLY A 528 7.94 3.47 28.90
C GLY A 528 8.19 2.42 29.99
N GLU A 529 9.44 1.98 30.11
CA GLU A 529 9.84 1.00 31.12
C GLU A 529 9.59 1.45 32.56
N LYS A 530 9.39 0.46 33.43
CA LYS A 530 9.32 0.66 34.87
C LYS A 530 10.71 0.96 35.42
N THR A 531 10.90 2.14 36.01
CA THR A 531 12.19 2.60 36.55
C THR A 531 12.24 2.57 38.09
N GLY A 532 11.18 2.10 38.75
CA GLY A 532 11.07 1.92 40.21
C GLY A 532 9.73 1.30 40.60
N ALA A 533 9.45 1.12 41.90
CA ALA A 533 8.24 0.43 42.38
C ALA A 533 6.92 0.98 41.78
N ASP A 534 6.77 2.31 41.74
CA ASP A 534 5.63 3.01 41.12
C ASP A 534 6.09 4.13 40.17
N ARG A 535 7.27 3.96 39.58
CA ARG A 535 7.90 4.97 38.73
C ARG A 535 8.06 4.44 37.32
N TYR A 536 7.54 5.17 36.34
CA TYR A 536 7.55 4.79 34.94
C TYR A 536 8.18 5.89 34.10
N ALA A 537 8.93 5.50 33.08
CA ALA A 537 9.37 6.44 32.05
C ALA A 537 8.14 6.89 31.24
N PHE A 538 8.02 8.18 30.97
CA PHE A 538 7.00 8.75 30.10
C PHE A 538 7.66 9.56 29.00
N ARG A 539 7.09 9.45 27.79
CA ARG A 539 7.33 10.39 26.69
C ARG A 539 6.03 11.08 26.36
N LEU A 540 6.03 12.41 26.45
CA LEU A 540 4.86 13.24 26.20
C LEU A 540 5.15 14.17 25.01
N TYR A 541 4.16 14.34 24.15
CA TYR A 541 4.25 15.23 22.99
C TYR A 541 3.03 16.12 22.88
N VAL A 542 3.26 17.35 22.40
CA VAL A 542 2.23 18.24 21.89
C VAL A 542 2.61 18.62 20.47
N GLN A 543 1.74 18.32 19.52
CA GLN A 543 1.98 18.56 18.09
C GLN A 543 0.72 19.15 17.44
N SER A 544 0.88 19.91 16.37
CA SER A 544 -0.24 20.52 15.64
C SER A 544 -0.26 20.13 14.18
N GLY A 545 -1.42 20.11 13.53
CA GLY A 545 -1.53 19.97 12.07
C GLY A 545 -1.33 18.54 11.53
N VAL A 546 -1.11 17.53 12.39
CA VAL A 546 -1.06 16.11 11.98
C VAL A 546 -2.34 15.71 11.23
N ARG A 547 -3.50 16.18 11.71
CA ARG A 547 -4.80 15.88 11.08
C ARG A 547 -4.97 16.49 9.69
N TRP A 548 -4.23 17.55 9.36
CA TRP A 548 -4.25 18.16 8.03
C TRP A 548 -3.56 17.27 6.99
N ILE A 549 -2.61 16.43 7.42
CA ILE A 549 -1.99 15.41 6.58
C ILE A 549 -3.07 14.42 6.11
N TRP A 550 -3.87 13.90 7.04
CA TRP A 550 -4.98 12.97 6.73
C TRP A 550 -6.04 13.64 5.87
N GLY A 551 -6.47 14.84 6.25
CA GLY A 551 -7.48 15.61 5.53
C GLY A 551 -7.04 15.95 4.10
N GLY A 552 -5.77 16.32 3.90
CA GLY A 552 -5.21 16.60 2.59
C GLY A 552 -5.27 15.39 1.67
N GLY A 553 -4.88 14.22 2.18
CA GLY A 553 -4.96 12.97 1.45
C GLY A 553 -6.40 12.53 1.11
N LEU A 554 -7.36 12.73 2.01
CA LEU A 554 -8.78 12.49 1.74
C LEU A 554 -9.34 13.43 0.65
N LEU A 555 -8.94 14.70 0.65
CA LEU A 555 -9.29 15.66 -0.39
C LEU A 555 -8.69 15.28 -1.76
N MET A 556 -7.46 14.78 -1.77
CA MET A 556 -6.82 14.25 -2.98
C MET A 556 -7.66 13.13 -3.61
N ILE A 557 -8.11 12.17 -2.78
CA ILE A 557 -9.00 11.08 -3.22
C ILE A 557 -10.34 11.63 -3.71
N ALA A 558 -10.97 12.54 -2.97
CA ALA A 558 -12.25 13.14 -3.35
C ALA A 558 -12.18 13.84 -4.72
N GLY A 559 -11.12 14.61 -4.96
CA GLY A 559 -10.87 15.26 -6.25
C GLY A 559 -10.67 14.26 -7.39
N ALA A 560 -9.93 13.16 -7.15
CA ALA A 560 -9.78 12.08 -8.11
C ALA A 560 -11.12 11.41 -8.45
N LEU A 561 -11.91 11.00 -7.45
CA LEU A 561 -13.19 10.32 -7.67
C LEU A 561 -14.21 11.22 -8.38
N LEU A 562 -14.26 12.51 -8.04
CA LEU A 562 -15.09 13.50 -8.76
C LEU A 562 -14.71 13.62 -10.25
N SER A 563 -13.41 13.47 -10.56
CA SER A 563 -12.92 13.46 -11.95
C SER A 563 -13.44 12.23 -12.71
N GLY A 564 -13.40 11.06 -12.07
CA GLY A 564 -13.93 9.82 -12.63
C GLY A 564 -15.43 9.88 -12.91
N TRP A 565 -16.21 10.44 -11.98
CA TRP A 565 -17.68 10.57 -12.13
C TRP A 565 -18.08 11.54 -13.24
N ARG A 566 -17.45 12.73 -13.33
CA ARG A 566 -17.72 13.69 -14.41
C ARG A 566 -17.27 13.20 -15.77
N GLY A 567 -16.22 12.38 -15.83
CA GLY A 567 -15.78 11.73 -17.06
C GLY A 567 -16.84 10.80 -17.64
N ARG A 568 -17.55 10.03 -16.80
CA ARG A 568 -18.64 9.15 -17.24
C ARG A 568 -19.80 9.90 -17.90
N LYS A 569 -20.24 11.02 -17.30
CA LYS A 569 -21.36 11.84 -17.83
C LYS A 569 -21.09 12.57 -19.16
N ARG A 570 -19.84 12.62 -19.63
CA ARG A 570 -19.50 13.19 -20.95
C ARG A 570 -19.34 12.11 -22.02
N ASP A 571 -19.30 10.85 -21.59
CA ASP A 571 -19.11 9.66 -22.43
C ASP A 571 -20.45 8.89 -22.65
N GLU A 572 -21.49 9.24 -21.87
CA GLU A 572 -22.92 8.96 -22.12
C GLU A 572 -23.53 10.15 -22.87
#